data_AF-A0A6V8LVL0-F1
#
_entry.id   AF-A0A6V8LVL0-F1
#
_cell.length_a   1.000
_cell.length_b   1.000
_cell.length_c   1.000
_cell.angle_alpha   90.00
_cell.angle_beta   90.00
_cell.angle_gamma   90.00
#
_symmetry.space_group_name_H-M   'P 1'
#
loop_
_entity.id
_entity.type
_entity.pdbx_description
1 polymer ?
#
loop_
_entity_poly.entity_id
_entity_poly.type
_entity_poly.pdbx_seq_one_letter_code
_entity_poly.pdbx_strand_id
1 'polypeptide(L)'
;MAAIAAEPVYYDPTIKNIISKDCSRCHSGPLRNLMDYSSVKAYADSGMLEAMLVGLMRQFAGADGPVILDWIAAGAPKAPPKPASGAVAAAATQVYYEPTIRDIIRKDCLRCHTGGTRDLRDWDSVRAYAQNGMLEAMVLGSMRRFANQDADIILQWLRNGAPENPPRAGRAAPAVAAATQPLPQGQGLAPAPPCPPGAGPGNAPGGGLGQGHGPGGGAGRHPGAAPVAPGQLTYEGTIQGLLAQDCMRCHLGPFRKMTTYEDVKMYVDNGLFEALVMPGGQMHRFAGPNTRIYLAWVRAGAPR
;
A
#
# COMPACT_ATOMS: atom_id res chain seq x y z
N MET A 1 39.25 25.64 -0.42
CA MET A 1 38.08 25.49 -1.32
C MET A 1 36.90 25.09 -0.45
N ALA A 2 35.86 25.91 -0.40
CA ALA A 2 34.64 25.54 0.31
C ALA A 2 33.95 24.40 -0.45
N ALA A 3 33.64 23.29 0.22
CA ALA A 3 32.84 22.23 -0.36
C ALA A 3 31.43 22.80 -0.61
N ILE A 4 30.99 22.79 -1.87
CA ILE A 4 29.59 23.08 -2.21
C ILE A 4 28.80 21.89 -1.66
N ALA A 5 27.93 22.14 -0.68
CA ALA A 5 27.05 21.11 -0.16
C ALA A 5 26.15 20.61 -1.30
N ALA A 6 26.18 19.31 -1.57
CA ALA A 6 25.32 18.71 -2.57
C ALA A 6 23.85 18.94 -2.20
N GLU A 7 23.02 19.22 -3.20
CA GLU A 7 21.60 19.44 -3.01
C GLU A 7 20.95 18.15 -2.46
N PRO A 8 20.13 18.22 -1.40
CA PRO A 8 19.55 17.02 -0.80
C PRO A 8 18.64 16.29 -1.78
N VAL A 9 18.85 14.98 -1.89
CA VAL A 9 18.07 14.09 -2.75
C VAL A 9 16.87 13.55 -1.97
N TYR A 10 15.71 13.48 -2.61
CA TYR A 10 14.47 12.97 -2.02
C TYR A 10 13.87 11.86 -2.86
N TYR A 11 13.01 11.04 -2.24
CA TYR A 11 12.35 9.95 -2.95
C TYR A 11 11.55 10.45 -4.15
N ASP A 12 10.65 11.39 -3.91
CA ASP A 12 9.87 12.04 -4.97
C ASP A 12 10.51 13.39 -5.36
N PRO A 13 10.78 13.66 -6.65
CA PRO A 13 10.63 12.76 -7.80
C PRO A 13 11.89 11.92 -8.10
N THR A 14 13.05 12.27 -7.53
CA THR A 14 14.36 11.86 -8.04
C THR A 14 14.58 10.34 -7.97
N ILE A 15 14.52 9.75 -6.77
CA ILE A 15 14.78 8.31 -6.61
C ILE A 15 13.68 7.49 -7.29
N LYS A 16 12.43 7.95 -7.22
CA LYS A 16 11.32 7.29 -7.91
C LYS A 16 11.54 7.23 -9.42
N ASN A 17 12.04 8.31 -10.02
CA ASN A 17 12.35 8.34 -11.45
C ASN A 17 13.49 7.38 -11.79
N ILE A 18 14.56 7.36 -10.99
CA ILE A 18 15.69 6.43 -11.16
C ILE A 18 15.19 4.98 -11.09
N ILE A 19 14.47 4.62 -10.03
CA ILE A 19 13.94 3.26 -9.85
C ILE A 19 12.97 2.90 -10.99
N SER A 20 12.13 3.86 -11.41
CA SER A 20 11.21 3.65 -12.53
C SER A 20 11.92 3.40 -13.84
N LYS A 21 13.03 4.08 -14.09
CA LYS A 21 13.85 3.98 -15.31
C LYS A 21 14.67 2.68 -15.32
N ASP A 22 15.39 2.40 -14.23
CA ASP A 22 16.45 1.41 -14.23
C ASP A 22 16.05 0.08 -13.57
N CYS A 23 15.08 0.10 -12.63
CA CYS A 23 14.75 -1.07 -11.81
C CYS A 23 13.34 -1.63 -12.07
N SER A 24 12.40 -0.81 -12.54
CA SER A 24 10.97 -1.17 -12.63
C SER A 24 10.68 -2.42 -13.45
N ARG A 25 11.48 -2.70 -14.47
CA ARG A 25 11.31 -3.90 -15.32
C ARG A 25 11.34 -5.19 -14.51
N CYS A 26 12.16 -5.24 -13.45
CA CYS A 26 12.28 -6.41 -12.58
C CYS A 26 11.64 -6.20 -11.20
N HIS A 27 11.40 -4.94 -10.83
CA HIS A 27 10.97 -4.52 -9.49
C HIS A 27 9.61 -3.80 -9.45
N SER A 28 8.76 -4.01 -10.47
CA SER A 28 7.35 -3.56 -10.47
C SER A 28 6.37 -4.64 -10.06
N GLY A 29 6.83 -5.89 -9.95
CA GLY A 29 6.01 -7.01 -9.54
C GLY A 29 5.67 -6.94 -8.06
N PRO A 30 4.55 -7.55 -7.64
CA PRO A 30 4.13 -7.50 -6.25
C PRO A 30 5.26 -8.04 -5.36
N LEU A 31 6.01 -9.07 -5.79
CA LEU A 31 7.12 -9.73 -5.08
C LEU A 31 8.37 -8.88 -4.83
N ARG A 32 8.66 -7.90 -5.68
CA ARG A 32 9.90 -7.13 -5.60
C ARG A 32 9.61 -5.66 -5.83
N ASN A 33 8.59 -5.12 -5.17
CA ASN A 33 8.15 -3.78 -5.46
C ASN A 33 9.18 -2.76 -4.96
N LEU A 34 9.78 -2.01 -5.88
CA LEU A 34 10.54 -0.79 -5.56
C LEU A 34 9.78 0.46 -6.05
N MET A 35 8.56 0.32 -6.56
CA MET A 35 7.82 1.42 -7.18
C MET A 35 7.12 2.34 -6.16
N ASP A 36 7.09 1.97 -4.88
CA ASP A 36 6.54 2.78 -3.81
C ASP A 36 7.58 3.09 -2.72
N TYR A 37 7.41 4.25 -2.07
CA TYR A 37 8.35 4.74 -1.06
C TYR A 37 8.53 3.76 0.09
N SER A 38 7.43 3.23 0.64
CA SER A 38 7.47 2.33 1.80
C SER A 38 8.31 1.10 1.52
N SER A 39 8.14 0.48 0.37
CA SER A 39 8.92 -0.69 -0.03
C SER A 39 10.38 -0.33 -0.19
N VAL A 40 10.72 0.71 -0.97
CA VAL A 40 12.13 1.11 -1.18
C VAL A 40 12.81 1.49 0.12
N LYS A 41 12.11 2.23 1.00
CA LYS A 41 12.59 2.61 2.32
C LYS A 41 12.88 1.39 3.18
N ALA A 42 12.05 0.35 3.15
CA ALA A 42 12.33 -0.90 3.86
C ALA A 42 13.60 -1.62 3.33
N TYR A 43 13.85 -1.60 2.00
CA TYR A 43 15.12 -2.13 1.46
C TYR A 43 16.32 -1.25 1.85
N ALA A 44 16.15 0.07 1.91
CA ALA A 44 17.19 0.99 2.38
C ALA A 44 17.52 0.75 3.86
N ASP A 45 16.50 0.68 4.72
CA ASP A 45 16.64 0.53 6.17
C ASP A 45 17.23 -0.81 6.59
N SER A 46 16.99 -1.87 5.80
CA SER A 46 17.60 -3.18 6.01
C SER A 46 19.03 -3.30 5.50
N GLY A 47 19.58 -2.26 4.85
CA GLY A 47 20.87 -2.30 4.15
C GLY A 47 20.88 -3.17 2.88
N MET A 48 19.75 -3.79 2.53
CA MET A 48 19.67 -4.67 1.36
C MET A 48 19.79 -3.88 0.06
N LEU A 49 19.21 -2.67 -0.02
CA LEU A 49 19.30 -1.82 -1.20
C LEU A 49 20.75 -1.41 -1.49
N GLU A 50 21.48 -1.01 -0.46
CA GLU A 50 22.91 -0.68 -0.54
C GLU A 50 23.74 -1.89 -0.98
N ALA A 51 23.56 -3.04 -0.33
CA ALA A 51 24.28 -4.27 -0.69
C ALA A 51 24.02 -4.69 -2.14
N MET A 52 22.78 -4.53 -2.62
CA MET A 52 22.44 -4.77 -4.03
C MET A 52 23.18 -3.81 -4.97
N LEU A 53 23.15 -2.51 -4.68
CA LEU A 53 23.75 -1.45 -5.50
C LEU A 53 25.28 -1.49 -5.54
N VAL A 54 25.93 -1.94 -4.46
CA VAL A 54 27.39 -2.13 -4.42
C VAL A 54 27.79 -3.44 -5.10
N GLY A 55 26.94 -4.47 -5.03
CA GLY A 55 27.17 -5.79 -5.59
C GLY A 55 26.62 -5.97 -7.01
N LEU A 56 25.83 -7.03 -7.19
CA LEU A 56 25.37 -7.49 -8.50
C LEU A 56 24.46 -6.48 -9.23
N MET A 57 23.83 -5.55 -8.52
CA MET A 57 22.94 -4.56 -9.14
C MET A 57 23.66 -3.28 -9.58
N ARG A 58 24.94 -3.11 -9.28
CA ARG A 58 25.73 -1.94 -9.66
C ARG A 58 25.67 -1.64 -11.16
N GLN A 59 25.77 -2.68 -11.98
CA GLN A 59 25.72 -2.57 -13.45
C GLN A 59 24.36 -2.11 -13.98
N PHE A 60 23.26 -2.40 -13.26
CA PHE A 60 21.91 -2.04 -13.68
C PHE A 60 21.54 -0.62 -13.24
N ALA A 61 21.99 -0.19 -12.05
CA ALA A 61 21.80 1.19 -11.61
C ALA A 61 22.70 2.18 -12.36
N GLY A 62 23.81 1.71 -12.96
CA GLY A 62 24.66 2.52 -13.83
C GLY A 62 25.17 3.79 -13.14
N ALA A 63 25.02 4.92 -13.83
CA ALA A 63 25.43 6.24 -13.31
C ALA A 63 24.54 6.76 -12.17
N ASP A 64 23.32 6.22 -12.02
CA ASP A 64 22.35 6.65 -11.02
C ASP A 64 22.56 5.97 -9.65
N GLY A 65 23.39 4.90 -9.60
CA GLY A 65 23.70 4.15 -8.38
C GLY A 65 24.21 5.01 -7.22
N PRO A 66 25.23 5.88 -7.42
CA PRO A 66 25.70 6.79 -6.38
C PRO A 66 24.61 7.70 -5.81
N VAL A 67 23.68 8.19 -6.63
CA VAL A 67 22.57 9.07 -6.19
C VAL A 67 21.64 8.33 -5.22
N ILE A 68 21.36 7.05 -5.47
CA ILE A 68 20.56 6.23 -4.55
C ILE A 68 21.33 5.98 -3.25
N LEU A 69 22.63 5.70 -3.32
CA LEU A 69 23.46 5.49 -2.12
C LEU A 69 23.53 6.74 -1.24
N ASP A 70 23.70 7.92 -1.83
CA ASP A 70 23.69 9.20 -1.11
C ASP A 70 22.33 9.45 -0.45
N TRP A 71 21.23 9.12 -1.14
CA TRP A 71 19.89 9.19 -0.57
C TRP A 71 19.69 8.23 0.61
N ILE A 72 20.20 6.99 0.52
CA ILE A 72 20.20 6.03 1.64
C ILE A 72 20.98 6.60 2.83
N ALA A 73 22.19 7.12 2.59
CA ALA A 73 23.05 7.70 3.61
C ALA A 73 22.42 8.92 4.30
N ALA A 74 21.58 9.68 3.59
CA ALA A 74 20.79 10.78 4.13
C ALA A 74 19.56 10.34 4.95
N GLY A 75 19.38 9.04 5.20
CA GLY A 75 18.23 8.49 5.92
C GLY A 75 17.02 8.23 5.04
N ALA A 76 17.21 8.17 3.72
CA ALA A 76 16.20 7.90 2.71
C ALA A 76 14.93 8.78 2.84
N PRO A 77 15.07 10.13 2.85
CA PRO A 77 13.95 11.02 3.07
C PRO A 77 12.93 10.94 1.93
N LYS A 78 11.63 10.88 2.28
CA LYS A 78 10.55 10.87 1.29
C LYS A 78 10.49 12.18 0.49
N ALA A 79 10.55 13.29 1.21
CA ALA A 79 10.28 14.64 0.73
C ALA A 79 11.13 15.65 1.52
N PRO A 80 11.33 16.87 1.00
CA PRO A 80 11.94 17.94 1.75
C PRO A 80 11.22 18.18 3.07
N PRO A 81 11.95 18.52 4.15
CA PRO A 81 11.33 18.89 5.40
C PRO A 81 10.34 20.02 5.12
N LYS A 82 9.08 19.82 5.54
CA LYS A 82 8.05 20.85 5.39
C LYS A 82 8.60 22.12 6.04
N PRO A 83 8.69 23.25 5.32
CA PRO A 83 9.19 24.47 5.92
C PRO A 83 8.37 24.75 7.18
N ALA A 84 9.07 24.95 8.29
CA ALA A 84 8.43 25.37 9.53
C ALA A 84 7.53 26.56 9.21
N SER A 85 6.27 26.50 9.65
CA SER A 85 5.17 27.33 9.17
C SER A 85 5.25 28.82 9.57
N GLY A 86 6.45 29.40 9.56
CA GLY A 86 6.73 30.81 9.83
C GLY A 86 7.58 31.50 8.76
N ALA A 87 8.07 30.78 7.74
CA ALA A 87 8.70 31.43 6.58
C ALA A 87 7.62 31.81 5.58
N VAL A 88 7.39 33.12 5.42
CA VAL A 88 6.46 33.72 4.45
C VAL A 88 6.98 33.42 3.04
N ALA A 89 6.72 32.22 2.54
CA ALA A 89 7.08 31.82 1.19
C ALA A 89 6.29 32.70 0.22
N ALA A 90 6.99 33.29 -0.75
CA ALA A 90 6.39 33.94 -1.90
C ALA A 90 5.27 33.04 -2.43
N ALA A 91 4.06 33.58 -2.53
CA ALA A 91 2.83 32.85 -2.81
C ALA A 91 2.91 32.17 -4.17
N ALA A 92 3.51 30.97 -4.23
CA ALA A 92 3.24 30.04 -5.30
C ALA A 92 1.72 29.81 -5.27
N THR A 93 1.06 30.10 -6.39
CA THR A 93 -0.40 30.00 -6.51
C THR A 93 -0.85 28.63 -6.02
N GLN A 94 -1.38 28.59 -4.80
CA GLN A 94 -1.75 27.33 -4.17
C GLN A 94 -2.95 26.77 -4.94
N VAL A 95 -2.76 25.59 -5.52
CA VAL A 95 -3.84 24.84 -6.19
C VAL A 95 -4.73 24.23 -5.11
N TYR A 96 -6.04 24.32 -5.28
CA TYR A 96 -7.06 23.75 -4.41
C TYR A 96 -7.89 22.72 -5.17
N TYR A 97 -8.60 21.87 -4.43
CA TYR A 97 -9.54 20.94 -5.04
C TYR A 97 -10.57 21.70 -5.89
N GLU A 98 -11.18 22.72 -5.29
CA GLU A 98 -12.12 23.62 -5.95
C GLU A 98 -11.44 24.92 -6.43
N PRO A 99 -11.67 25.36 -7.69
CA PRO A 99 -12.34 24.64 -8.79
C PRO A 99 -11.39 23.72 -9.58
N THR A 100 -10.08 23.93 -9.45
CA THR A 100 -9.08 23.46 -10.42
C THR A 100 -9.01 21.93 -10.55
N ILE A 101 -8.78 21.22 -9.44
CA ILE A 101 -8.59 19.76 -9.50
C ILE A 101 -9.90 19.06 -9.79
N ARG A 102 -11.03 19.57 -9.27
CA ARG A 102 -12.34 19.03 -9.61
C ARG A 102 -12.58 19.08 -11.12
N ASP A 103 -12.27 20.21 -11.75
CA ASP A 103 -12.49 20.37 -13.18
C ASP A 103 -11.56 19.45 -14.00
N ILE A 104 -10.31 19.29 -13.58
CA ILE A 104 -9.37 18.31 -14.17
C ILE A 104 -9.93 16.89 -14.04
N ILE A 105 -10.33 16.46 -12.83
CA ILE A 105 -10.87 15.12 -12.59
C ILE A 105 -12.13 14.88 -13.41
N ARG A 106 -13.02 15.88 -13.51
CA ARG A 106 -14.24 15.82 -14.33
C ARG A 106 -13.93 15.62 -15.81
N LYS A 107 -12.95 16.37 -16.32
CA LYS A 107 -12.53 16.38 -17.72
C LYS A 107 -11.80 15.09 -18.11
N ASP A 108 -10.83 14.66 -17.31
CA ASP A 108 -9.85 13.64 -17.72
C ASP A 108 -10.10 12.27 -17.10
N CYS A 109 -10.74 12.19 -15.93
CA CYS A 109 -10.84 10.94 -15.16
C CYS A 109 -12.28 10.41 -15.05
N LEU A 110 -13.26 11.29 -14.90
CA LEU A 110 -14.63 10.94 -14.51
C LEU A 110 -15.30 9.97 -15.48
N ARG A 111 -15.00 10.07 -16.78
CA ARG A 111 -15.57 9.19 -17.81
C ARG A 111 -15.41 7.70 -17.49
N CYS A 112 -14.33 7.31 -16.80
CA CYS A 112 -14.03 5.93 -16.43
C CYS A 112 -14.18 5.65 -14.92
N HIS A 113 -14.37 6.69 -14.11
CA HIS A 113 -14.34 6.66 -12.64
C HIS A 113 -15.65 7.16 -12.01
N THR A 114 -16.78 6.63 -12.50
CA THR A 114 -18.15 6.96 -12.04
C THR A 114 -18.87 5.79 -11.37
N GLY A 115 -18.19 4.64 -11.18
CA GLY A 115 -18.76 3.43 -10.58
C GLY A 115 -18.44 3.29 -9.10
N GLY A 116 -19.26 2.53 -8.36
CA GLY A 116 -19.19 2.44 -6.90
C GLY A 116 -17.88 1.92 -6.30
N THR A 117 -17.01 1.28 -7.10
CA THR A 117 -15.69 0.80 -6.63
C THR A 117 -14.53 1.75 -6.96
N ARG A 118 -14.76 2.75 -7.83
CA ARG A 118 -13.74 3.69 -8.31
C ARG A 118 -14.38 5.05 -8.62
N ASP A 119 -14.98 5.63 -7.60
CA ASP A 119 -15.66 6.92 -7.72
C ASP A 119 -14.68 8.07 -7.51
N LEU A 120 -14.70 9.07 -8.39
CA LEU A 120 -13.94 10.32 -8.27
C LEU A 120 -14.86 11.55 -8.43
N ARG A 121 -16.18 11.40 -8.29
CA ARG A 121 -17.17 12.47 -8.55
C ARG A 121 -17.17 13.56 -7.49
N ASP A 122 -16.84 13.22 -6.26
CA ASP A 122 -16.90 14.11 -5.12
C ASP A 122 -15.58 14.19 -4.37
N TRP A 123 -15.52 15.19 -3.49
CA TRP A 123 -14.35 15.47 -2.68
C TRP A 123 -13.96 14.29 -1.79
N ASP A 124 -14.92 13.68 -1.09
CA ASP A 124 -14.61 12.63 -0.12
C ASP A 124 -13.95 11.42 -0.78
N SER A 125 -14.42 11.04 -1.96
CA SER A 125 -13.83 9.95 -2.74
C SER A 125 -12.41 10.30 -3.19
N VAL A 126 -12.22 11.47 -3.81
CA VAL A 126 -10.89 11.93 -4.26
C VAL A 126 -9.92 12.06 -3.08
N ARG A 127 -10.38 12.57 -1.94
CA ARG A 127 -9.59 12.70 -0.71
C ARG A 127 -9.13 11.34 -0.21
N ALA A 128 -9.98 10.32 -0.23
CA ALA A 128 -9.60 8.96 0.17
C ALA A 128 -8.45 8.41 -0.71
N TYR A 129 -8.54 8.59 -2.03
CA TYR A 129 -7.45 8.21 -2.96
C TYR A 129 -6.18 9.04 -2.79
N ALA A 130 -6.30 10.32 -2.43
CA ALA A 130 -5.16 11.18 -2.15
C ALA A 130 -4.44 10.75 -0.85
N GLN A 131 -5.21 10.52 0.22
CA GLN A 131 -4.69 10.18 1.55
C GLN A 131 -4.02 8.80 1.60
N ASN A 132 -4.52 7.82 0.84
CA ASN A 132 -3.90 6.50 0.76
C ASN A 132 -2.79 6.41 -0.31
N GLY A 133 -2.43 7.53 -0.96
CA GLY A 133 -1.37 7.61 -1.99
C GLY A 133 -1.72 6.96 -3.34
N MET A 134 -2.92 6.40 -3.50
CA MET A 134 -3.32 5.73 -4.72
C MET A 134 -3.51 6.72 -5.87
N LEU A 135 -4.02 7.94 -5.62
CA LEU A 135 -4.15 8.96 -6.66
C LEU A 135 -2.79 9.36 -7.23
N GLU A 136 -1.80 9.57 -6.37
CA GLU A 136 -0.42 9.87 -6.76
C GLU A 136 0.19 8.74 -7.61
N ALA A 137 0.03 7.49 -7.15
CA ALA A 137 0.52 6.31 -7.87
C ALA A 137 -0.16 6.16 -9.24
N MET A 138 -1.47 6.40 -9.32
CA MET A 138 -2.21 6.39 -10.59
C MET A 138 -1.69 7.45 -11.55
N VAL A 139 -1.59 8.71 -11.10
CA VAL A 139 -1.18 9.86 -11.92
C VAL A 139 0.28 9.77 -12.35
N LEU A 140 1.17 9.20 -11.54
CA LEU A 140 2.57 8.94 -11.95
C LEU A 140 2.69 7.72 -12.87
N GLY A 141 1.77 6.76 -12.75
CA GLY A 141 1.76 5.53 -13.55
C GLY A 141 0.93 5.65 -14.81
N SER A 142 0.02 4.69 -14.99
CA SER A 142 -0.77 4.54 -16.22
C SER A 142 -1.73 5.69 -16.48
N MET A 143 -2.09 6.49 -15.46
CA MET A 143 -3.00 7.64 -15.63
C MET A 143 -2.30 8.90 -16.13
N ARG A 144 -0.96 8.98 -16.10
CA ARG A 144 -0.21 10.17 -16.57
C ARG A 144 -0.60 10.58 -17.98
N ARG A 145 -0.73 9.60 -18.89
CA ARG A 145 -1.09 9.83 -20.29
C ARG A 145 -2.52 10.38 -20.49
N PHE A 146 -3.41 10.14 -19.54
CA PHE A 146 -4.80 10.60 -19.62
C PHE A 146 -4.95 11.99 -18.99
N ALA A 147 -4.26 12.25 -17.88
CA ALA A 147 -4.19 13.60 -17.29
C ALA A 147 -3.31 14.55 -18.13
N ASN A 148 -2.40 14.04 -18.95
CA ASN A 148 -1.55 14.84 -19.85
C ASN A 148 -0.84 15.97 -19.08
N GLN A 149 -0.98 17.23 -19.53
CA GLN A 149 -0.43 18.42 -18.89
C GLN A 149 -1.02 18.68 -17.48
N ASP A 150 -2.22 18.15 -17.20
CA ASP A 150 -2.91 18.34 -15.93
C ASP A 150 -2.35 17.41 -14.83
N ALA A 151 -1.54 16.39 -15.21
CA ALA A 151 -0.90 15.48 -14.27
C ALA A 151 0.00 16.21 -13.27
N ASP A 152 0.79 17.17 -13.74
CA ASP A 152 1.75 17.88 -12.88
C ASP A 152 1.03 18.83 -11.91
N ILE A 153 -0.14 19.36 -12.30
CA ILE A 153 -1.02 20.16 -11.44
C ILE A 153 -1.59 19.29 -10.31
N ILE A 154 -2.08 18.08 -10.63
CA ILE A 154 -2.59 17.14 -9.62
C ILE A 154 -1.47 16.74 -8.64
N LEU A 155 -0.27 16.42 -9.15
CA LEU A 155 0.86 16.04 -8.31
C LEU A 155 1.33 17.20 -7.43
N GLN A 156 1.32 18.43 -7.94
CA GLN A 156 1.61 19.61 -7.12
C GLN A 156 0.59 19.80 -6.01
N TRP A 157 -0.71 19.68 -6.32
CA TRP A 157 -1.78 19.74 -5.34
C TRP A 157 -1.65 18.66 -4.26
N LEU A 158 -1.32 17.42 -4.64
CA LEU A 158 -1.05 16.32 -3.71
C LEU A 158 0.15 16.61 -2.79
N ARG A 159 1.27 17.09 -3.34
CA ARG A 159 2.45 17.51 -2.54
C ARG A 159 2.13 18.63 -1.54
N ASN A 160 1.17 19.49 -1.87
CA ASN A 160 0.69 20.55 -0.99
C ASN A 160 -0.31 20.05 0.08
N GLY A 161 -0.49 18.72 0.21
CA GLY A 161 -1.39 18.11 1.18
C GLY A 161 -2.83 18.02 0.72
N ALA A 162 -3.08 18.12 -0.59
CA ALA A 162 -4.40 18.02 -1.20
C ALA A 162 -5.45 18.96 -0.55
N PRO A 163 -5.22 20.28 -0.45
CA PRO A 163 -6.17 21.18 0.20
C PRO A 163 -7.47 21.28 -0.59
N GLU A 164 -8.61 21.25 0.11
CA GLU A 164 -9.94 21.29 -0.52
C GLU A 164 -10.29 22.68 -1.06
N ASN A 165 -10.26 23.68 -0.18
CA ASN A 165 -10.75 25.04 -0.45
C ASN A 165 -9.69 26.08 -0.08
N PRO A 166 -9.65 27.24 -0.78
CA PRO A 166 -8.85 28.36 -0.34
C PRO A 166 -9.26 28.82 1.06
N PRO A 167 -8.31 29.35 1.86
CA PRO A 167 -8.63 30.04 3.10
C PRO A 167 -9.74 31.04 2.83
N ARG A 168 -10.84 30.96 3.60
CA ARG A 168 -11.97 31.86 3.44
C ARG A 168 -11.50 33.29 3.71
N ALA A 169 -11.28 34.07 2.65
CA ALA A 169 -10.88 35.46 2.76
C ALA A 169 -11.93 36.20 3.58
N GLY A 170 -11.57 36.67 4.78
CA GLY A 170 -12.45 37.47 5.64
C GLY A 170 -12.89 36.84 6.96
N ARG A 171 -12.49 35.61 7.30
CA ARG A 171 -12.51 35.16 8.71
C ARG A 171 -11.09 35.13 9.24
N ALA A 172 -10.72 36.16 10.01
CA ALA A 172 -9.61 36.04 10.94
C ALA A 172 -9.77 34.71 11.70
N ALA A 173 -8.75 33.88 11.68
CA ALA A 173 -8.76 32.63 12.42
C ALA A 173 -9.18 32.96 13.87
N PRO A 174 -10.24 32.34 14.42
CA PRO A 174 -10.48 32.48 15.84
C PRO A 174 -9.22 31.99 16.54
N ALA A 175 -8.60 32.86 17.34
CA ALA A 175 -7.51 32.47 18.21
C ALA A 175 -7.96 31.21 18.94
N VAL A 176 -7.23 30.11 18.74
CA VAL A 176 -7.52 28.83 19.38
C VAL A 176 -7.24 29.03 20.87
N ALA A 177 -8.24 29.49 21.61
CA ALA A 177 -8.23 29.41 23.05
C ALA A 177 -8.22 27.92 23.39
N ALA A 178 -7.13 27.47 23.99
CA ALA A 178 -7.00 26.14 24.56
C ALA A 178 -8.05 25.98 25.67
N ALA A 179 -9.25 25.52 25.30
CA ALA A 179 -10.27 25.09 26.23
C ALA A 179 -10.15 23.57 26.38
N THR A 180 -9.45 23.15 27.42
CA THR A 180 -9.49 21.79 27.95
C THR A 180 -10.90 21.53 28.46
N GLN A 181 -11.73 20.84 27.68
CA GLN A 181 -12.96 20.24 28.19
C GLN A 181 -12.73 18.74 28.45
N PRO A 182 -13.16 18.22 29.61
CA PRO A 182 -13.06 16.79 29.92
C PRO A 182 -14.08 15.97 29.12
N LEU A 183 -13.66 14.77 28.71
CA LEU A 183 -14.49 13.78 28.02
C LEU A 183 -15.71 13.39 28.86
N PRO A 184 -16.93 13.39 28.30
CA PRO A 184 -18.06 12.72 28.92
C PRO A 184 -17.86 11.19 28.83
N GLN A 185 -17.98 10.55 29.99
CA GLN A 185 -17.95 9.10 30.14
C GLN A 185 -19.22 8.46 29.53
N GLY A 186 -19.00 7.42 28.74
CA GLY A 186 -19.80 6.18 28.74
C GLY A 186 -21.26 6.25 28.31
N GLN A 187 -21.54 5.81 27.08
CA GLN A 187 -22.74 5.01 26.80
C GLN A 187 -22.35 3.80 25.97
N GLY A 188 -22.58 2.61 26.56
CA GLY A 188 -22.26 1.32 25.96
C GLY A 188 -23.16 1.01 24.77
N LEU A 189 -22.55 0.52 23.69
CA LEU A 189 -23.26 -0.04 22.55
C LEU A 189 -23.64 -1.49 22.86
N ALA A 190 -24.93 -1.80 22.70
CA ALA A 190 -25.48 -3.15 22.79
C ALA A 190 -24.90 -4.06 21.69
N PRO A 191 -24.77 -5.38 21.94
CA PRO A 191 -24.26 -6.32 20.95
C PRO A 191 -25.21 -6.45 19.74
N ALA A 192 -24.63 -6.47 18.54
CA ALA A 192 -25.35 -6.73 17.30
C ALA A 192 -25.91 -8.17 17.27
N PRO A 193 -27.11 -8.38 16.70
CA PRO A 193 -27.68 -9.72 16.53
C PRO A 193 -26.91 -10.54 15.47
N PRO A 194 -26.87 -11.88 15.59
CA PRO A 194 -26.18 -12.75 14.65
C PRO A 194 -26.88 -12.80 13.28
N CYS A 195 -26.07 -12.82 12.21
CA CYS A 195 -26.56 -13.05 10.85
C CYS A 195 -27.09 -14.49 10.67
N PRO A 196 -28.18 -14.70 9.92
CA PRO A 196 -28.69 -16.03 9.60
C PRO A 196 -27.79 -16.76 8.58
N PRO A 197 -27.75 -18.11 8.61
CA PRO A 197 -26.98 -18.89 7.66
C PRO A 197 -27.75 -19.13 6.34
N GLY A 198 -27.09 -18.87 5.21
CA GLY A 198 -27.30 -19.64 3.98
C GLY A 198 -28.03 -18.94 2.83
N ALA A 199 -27.28 -18.69 1.75
CA ALA A 199 -27.77 -18.83 0.38
C ALA A 199 -26.55 -19.06 -0.52
N GLY A 200 -26.30 -20.32 -0.89
CA GLY A 200 -25.34 -20.66 -1.93
C GLY A 200 -25.88 -20.28 -3.30
N PRO A 201 -25.03 -19.90 -4.28
CA PRO A 201 -25.49 -19.69 -5.64
C PRO A 201 -25.71 -21.04 -6.33
N GLY A 202 -26.92 -21.18 -6.87
CA GLY A 202 -27.41 -22.35 -7.57
C GLY A 202 -26.78 -22.59 -8.93
N ASN A 203 -26.99 -23.82 -9.38
CA ASN A 203 -26.60 -24.43 -10.64
C ASN A 203 -27.15 -23.69 -11.87
N ALA A 204 -26.33 -23.65 -12.93
CA ALA A 204 -26.79 -23.53 -14.32
C ALA A 204 -26.52 -24.86 -15.05
N PRO A 205 -27.44 -25.35 -15.92
CA PRO A 205 -27.23 -26.56 -16.71
C PRO A 205 -26.70 -26.27 -18.12
N GLY A 206 -25.96 -27.24 -18.67
CA GLY A 206 -25.45 -27.27 -20.05
C GLY A 206 -23.95 -27.58 -20.03
N GLY A 207 -23.44 -28.75 -20.40
CA GLY A 207 -23.82 -29.63 -21.50
C GLY A 207 -22.67 -29.59 -22.50
N GLY A 208 -21.82 -30.62 -22.56
CA GLY A 208 -20.72 -30.65 -23.53
C GLY A 208 -19.55 -31.57 -23.18
N LEU A 209 -19.73 -32.84 -23.54
CA LEU A 209 -18.80 -33.96 -23.70
C LEU A 209 -17.32 -33.60 -23.97
N GLY A 210 -16.41 -34.29 -23.28
CA GLY A 210 -14.98 -34.31 -23.60
C GLY A 210 -14.17 -35.15 -22.61
N GLN A 211 -14.18 -36.47 -22.81
CA GLN A 211 -13.39 -37.45 -22.06
C GLN A 211 -11.88 -37.24 -22.25
N GLY A 212 -11.13 -37.25 -21.15
CA GLY A 212 -9.68 -37.33 -21.14
C GLY A 212 -9.19 -37.83 -19.78
N HIS A 213 -8.96 -39.14 -19.70
CA HIS A 213 -8.50 -39.84 -18.51
C HIS A 213 -7.04 -39.50 -18.18
N GLY A 214 -6.76 -39.22 -16.90
CA GLY A 214 -5.42 -39.22 -16.34
C GLY A 214 -5.49 -39.49 -14.83
N PRO A 215 -4.99 -40.63 -14.32
CA PRO A 215 -5.03 -40.96 -12.90
C PRO A 215 -3.79 -40.40 -12.18
N GLY A 216 -3.95 -39.94 -10.95
CA GLY A 216 -2.84 -39.86 -9.99
C GLY A 216 -2.63 -38.49 -9.35
N GLY A 217 -3.07 -38.37 -8.10
CA GLY A 217 -2.76 -37.22 -7.25
C GLY A 217 -3.77 -37.07 -6.12
N GLY A 218 -3.88 -38.08 -5.26
CA GLY A 218 -4.72 -38.02 -4.07
C GLY A 218 -4.25 -36.93 -3.11
N ALA A 219 -4.84 -35.74 -3.20
CA ALA A 219 -4.82 -34.77 -2.13
C ALA A 219 -5.61 -35.39 -0.97
N GLY A 220 -4.88 -35.89 0.04
CA GLY A 220 -5.45 -36.41 1.27
C GLY A 220 -6.42 -35.37 1.84
N ARG A 221 -7.70 -35.72 1.89
CA ARG A 221 -8.67 -35.00 2.72
C ARG A 221 -8.19 -35.15 4.16
N HIS A 222 -7.61 -34.10 4.72
CA HIS A 222 -7.38 -34.04 6.16
C HIS A 222 -8.76 -34.15 6.84
N PRO A 223 -8.95 -35.10 7.78
CA PRO A 223 -10.17 -35.17 8.56
C PRO A 223 -10.37 -33.83 9.28
N GLY A 224 -11.62 -33.34 9.30
CA GLY A 224 -11.97 -31.98 9.72
C GLY A 224 -11.25 -31.57 11.01
N ALA A 225 -10.28 -30.66 10.88
CA ALA A 225 -9.55 -30.13 12.01
C ALA A 225 -10.54 -29.48 12.98
N ALA A 226 -10.49 -29.90 14.23
CA ALA A 226 -11.29 -29.31 15.31
C ALA A 226 -11.07 -27.78 15.34
N PRO A 227 -12.08 -26.97 15.70
CA PRO A 227 -11.92 -25.54 15.83
C PRO A 227 -10.81 -25.23 16.85
N VAL A 228 -9.71 -24.65 16.38
CA VAL A 228 -8.59 -24.26 17.23
C VAL A 228 -9.01 -23.06 18.06
N ALA A 229 -8.83 -23.14 19.38
CA ALA A 229 -9.17 -22.04 20.28
C ALA A 229 -8.29 -20.81 19.98
N PRO A 230 -8.84 -19.57 20.01
CA PRO A 230 -8.11 -18.35 19.64
C PRO A 230 -6.78 -18.12 20.38
N GLY A 231 -6.60 -18.67 21.59
CA GLY A 231 -5.36 -18.56 22.37
C GLY A 231 -4.27 -19.58 22.05
N GLN A 232 -4.51 -20.51 21.13
CA GLN A 232 -3.53 -21.55 20.76
C GLN A 232 -2.83 -21.29 19.41
N LEU A 233 -3.25 -20.25 18.69
CA LEU A 233 -2.64 -19.90 17.42
C LEU A 233 -1.50 -18.93 17.67
N THR A 234 -0.27 -19.44 17.76
CA THR A 234 0.95 -18.64 17.80
C THR A 234 1.74 -18.76 16.51
N TYR A 235 2.66 -17.83 16.26
CA TYR A 235 3.55 -17.93 15.11
C TYR A 235 4.39 -19.19 15.19
N GLU A 236 5.10 -19.39 16.30
CA GLU A 236 6.02 -20.51 16.51
C GLU A 236 5.28 -21.85 16.65
N GLY A 237 4.05 -21.84 17.17
CA GLY A 237 3.28 -23.06 17.44
C GLY A 237 2.47 -23.58 16.26
N THR A 238 2.01 -22.72 15.35
CA THR A 238 1.09 -23.14 14.28
C THR A 238 1.39 -22.45 12.96
N ILE A 239 1.47 -21.12 12.95
CA ILE A 239 1.47 -20.35 11.71
C ILE A 239 2.76 -20.56 10.91
N GLN A 240 3.91 -20.72 11.57
CA GLN A 240 5.17 -20.97 10.88
C GLN A 240 5.12 -22.26 10.05
N GLY A 241 4.56 -23.33 10.61
CA GLY A 241 4.38 -24.60 9.89
C GLY A 241 3.43 -24.47 8.70
N LEU A 242 2.31 -23.76 8.87
CA LEU A 242 1.36 -23.52 7.80
C LEU A 242 1.96 -22.65 6.68
N LEU A 243 2.66 -21.58 7.04
CA LEU A 243 3.35 -20.73 6.06
C LEU A 243 4.40 -21.54 5.30
N ALA A 244 5.16 -22.40 5.98
CA ALA A 244 6.13 -23.30 5.36
C ALA A 244 5.47 -24.21 4.31
N GLN A 245 4.28 -24.73 4.61
CA GLN A 245 3.51 -25.59 3.72
C GLN A 245 2.89 -24.82 2.54
N ASP A 246 2.21 -23.70 2.81
CA ASP A 246 1.33 -23.04 1.85
C ASP A 246 2.04 -21.96 1.03
N CYS A 247 2.99 -21.25 1.65
CA CYS A 247 3.53 -19.99 1.13
C CYS A 247 5.03 -20.10 0.81
N MET A 248 5.82 -20.75 1.66
CA MET A 248 7.27 -20.69 1.57
C MET A 248 7.83 -21.28 0.29
N ARG A 249 7.14 -22.22 -0.36
CA ARG A 249 7.55 -22.73 -1.68
C ARG A 249 7.79 -21.61 -2.72
N CYS A 250 7.08 -20.48 -2.59
CA CYS A 250 7.25 -19.29 -3.43
C CYS A 250 7.92 -18.11 -2.71
N HIS A 251 8.13 -18.20 -1.39
CA HIS A 251 8.60 -17.12 -0.50
C HIS A 251 9.96 -17.43 0.19
N LEU A 252 10.68 -18.46 -0.26
CA LEU A 252 12.05 -18.79 0.18
C LEU A 252 13.13 -17.87 -0.42
N GLY A 253 12.77 -16.99 -1.35
CA GLY A 253 13.70 -16.05 -1.96
C GLY A 253 14.14 -14.93 -1.00
N PRO A 254 15.21 -14.19 -1.34
CA PRO A 254 15.64 -13.02 -0.57
C PRO A 254 14.61 -11.88 -0.56
N PHE A 255 13.57 -11.96 -1.41
CA PHE A 255 12.51 -10.98 -1.53
C PHE A 255 11.20 -11.59 -1.05
N ARG A 256 10.47 -10.87 -0.18
CA ARG A 256 9.34 -11.39 0.60
C ARG A 256 9.68 -12.58 1.49
N LYS A 257 10.75 -12.44 2.27
CA LYS A 257 10.94 -13.36 3.38
C LYS A 257 9.65 -13.39 4.20
N MET A 258 9.18 -14.59 4.49
CA MET A 258 8.17 -14.87 5.50
C MET A 258 8.74 -15.92 6.47
N THR A 259 10.08 -15.93 6.56
CA THR A 259 10.88 -16.91 7.30
C THR A 259 10.94 -16.62 8.79
N THR A 260 10.69 -15.37 9.18
CA THR A 260 10.69 -14.92 10.58
C THR A 260 9.33 -14.35 10.96
N TYR A 261 9.08 -14.23 12.26
CA TYR A 261 7.87 -13.61 12.79
C TYR A 261 7.75 -12.16 12.33
N GLU A 262 8.85 -11.42 12.45
CA GLU A 262 8.95 -9.99 12.14
C GLU A 262 8.61 -9.72 10.67
N ASP A 263 9.11 -10.56 9.76
CA ASP A 263 8.79 -10.49 8.35
C ASP A 263 7.28 -10.58 8.09
N VAL A 264 6.61 -11.54 8.74
CA VAL A 264 5.17 -11.80 8.56
C VAL A 264 4.33 -10.73 9.25
N LYS A 265 4.75 -10.31 10.45
CA LYS A 265 4.05 -9.32 11.27
C LYS A 265 3.92 -7.97 10.56
N MET A 266 4.94 -7.55 9.81
CA MET A 266 4.88 -6.37 8.94
C MET A 266 3.68 -6.42 7.97
N TYR A 267 3.42 -7.57 7.33
CA TYR A 267 2.29 -7.73 6.41
C TYR A 267 0.94 -7.83 7.12
N VAL A 268 0.92 -8.28 8.37
CA VAL A 268 -0.29 -8.26 9.19
C VAL A 268 -0.63 -6.83 9.60
N ASP A 269 0.35 -6.07 10.06
CA ASP A 269 0.15 -4.72 10.61
C ASP A 269 -0.30 -3.70 9.56
N ASN A 270 0.04 -3.91 8.29
CA ASN A 270 -0.43 -3.07 7.19
C ASN A 270 -1.72 -3.60 6.51
N GLY A 271 -2.33 -4.68 7.04
CA GLY A 271 -3.55 -5.30 6.51
C GLY A 271 -3.38 -6.07 5.20
N LEU A 272 -2.17 -6.09 4.61
CA LEU A 272 -1.93 -6.76 3.33
C LEU A 272 -2.07 -8.28 3.44
N PHE A 273 -1.62 -8.88 4.55
CA PHE A 273 -1.71 -10.32 4.74
C PHE A 273 -3.16 -10.80 4.74
N GLU A 274 -4.04 -10.12 5.48
CA GLU A 274 -5.49 -10.40 5.49
C GLU A 274 -6.11 -10.28 4.10
N ALA A 275 -5.86 -9.15 3.41
CA ALA A 275 -6.36 -8.92 2.06
C ALA A 275 -5.88 -9.98 1.04
N LEU A 276 -4.68 -10.51 1.22
CA LEU A 276 -4.13 -11.55 0.36
C LEU A 276 -4.74 -12.93 0.61
N VAL A 277 -5.00 -13.30 1.86
CA VAL A 277 -5.47 -14.67 2.21
C VAL A 277 -6.99 -14.80 2.24
N MET A 278 -7.74 -13.71 2.41
CA MET A 278 -9.22 -13.75 2.44
C MET A 278 -9.82 -14.32 1.14
N PRO A 279 -11.03 -14.89 1.16
CA PRO A 279 -11.69 -15.38 -0.06
C PRO A 279 -11.71 -14.31 -1.17
N GLY A 280 -11.16 -14.66 -2.34
CA GLY A 280 -10.97 -13.74 -3.48
C GLY A 280 -9.60 -13.05 -3.54
N GLY A 281 -8.82 -13.12 -2.46
CA GLY A 281 -7.44 -12.65 -2.39
C GLY A 281 -6.48 -13.53 -3.20
N GLN A 282 -5.37 -12.94 -3.65
CA GLN A 282 -4.40 -13.60 -4.53
C GLN A 282 -3.73 -14.84 -3.88
N MET A 283 -3.63 -14.86 -2.55
CA MET A 283 -3.04 -15.96 -1.80
C MET A 283 -4.07 -16.97 -1.29
N HIS A 284 -5.38 -16.68 -1.40
CA HIS A 284 -6.44 -17.55 -0.92
C HIS A 284 -6.35 -18.97 -1.50
N ARG A 285 -6.03 -19.10 -2.79
CA ARG A 285 -5.90 -20.41 -3.45
C ARG A 285 -4.74 -21.26 -2.92
N PHE A 286 -3.71 -20.63 -2.36
CA PHE A 286 -2.54 -21.31 -1.80
C PHE A 286 -2.75 -21.63 -0.32
N ALA A 287 -3.29 -20.66 0.44
CA ALA A 287 -3.71 -20.89 1.82
C ALA A 287 -4.82 -21.94 1.91
N GLY A 288 -5.71 -22.00 0.91
CA GLY A 288 -6.76 -23.00 0.81
C GLY A 288 -7.57 -23.10 2.11
N PRO A 289 -7.74 -24.31 2.68
CA PRO A 289 -8.41 -24.52 3.97
C PRO A 289 -7.79 -23.73 5.14
N ASN A 290 -6.48 -23.49 5.11
CA ASN A 290 -5.73 -22.80 6.18
C ASN A 290 -6.04 -21.30 6.24
N THR A 291 -6.69 -20.72 5.22
CA THR A 291 -7.18 -19.33 5.22
C THR A 291 -7.87 -18.96 6.53
N ARG A 292 -8.72 -19.85 7.05
CA ARG A 292 -9.47 -19.59 8.28
C ARG A 292 -8.56 -19.48 9.51
N ILE A 293 -7.47 -20.25 9.54
CA ILE A 293 -6.48 -20.26 10.61
C ILE A 293 -5.65 -18.97 10.56
N TYR A 294 -5.17 -18.57 9.37
CA TYR A 294 -4.48 -17.30 9.19
C TYR A 294 -5.32 -16.10 9.63
N LEU A 295 -6.59 -16.03 9.20
CA LEU A 295 -7.48 -14.93 9.58
C LEU A 295 -7.87 -14.95 11.06
N ALA A 296 -7.90 -16.13 11.71
CA ALA A 296 -8.12 -16.22 13.14
C ALA A 296 -6.91 -15.69 13.92
N TRP A 297 -5.70 -16.06 13.51
CA TRP A 297 -4.46 -15.56 14.08
C TRP A 297 -4.29 -14.04 13.92
N VAL A 298 -4.57 -13.50 12.73
CA VAL A 298 -4.57 -12.04 12.47
C VAL A 298 -5.55 -11.32 13.41
N ARG A 299 -6.78 -11.81 13.52
CA ARG A 299 -7.81 -11.22 14.41
C ARG A 299 -7.46 -11.32 15.90
N ALA A 300 -6.64 -12.29 16.29
CA ALA A 300 -6.09 -12.40 17.63
C ALA A 300 -4.90 -11.46 17.89
N GLY A 301 -4.53 -10.59 16.94
CA GLY A 301 -3.40 -9.67 17.05
C GLY A 301 -2.07 -10.28 16.60
N ALA A 302 -2.10 -11.42 15.90
CA ALA A 302 -0.92 -12.14 15.43
C ALA A 302 0.13 -12.39 16.53
N PRO A 303 -0.23 -13.08 17.63
CA PRO A 303 0.71 -13.40 18.70
C PRO A 303 1.86 -14.27 18.18
N ARG A 304 3.04 -14.06 18.78
CA ARG A 304 4.27 -14.81 18.47
C ARG A 304 4.16 -16.25 18.95
#